data_AF-A0A534PI50-F1
#
_entry.id   AF-A0A534PI50-F1
#
_cell.length_a   1.000
_cell.length_b   1.000
_cell.length_c   1.000
_cell.angle_alpha   90.00
_cell.angle_beta   90.00
_cell.angle_gamma   90.00
#
_symmetry.space_group_name_H-M   'P 1'
#
loop_
_entity.id
_entity.type
_entity.pdbx_description
1 polymer ?
#
loop_
_entity_poly.entity_id
_entity_poly.type
_entity_poly.pdbx_seq_one_letter_code
_entity_poly.pdbx_strand_id
1 'polypeptide(L)'
;MLRWYMAPPRQAPLLAPRERGKLKSVCRKHIRLQPPPLDDRRDTPVTGGVHTDRQMPIEPRVRFPERSAFHDDLNRRVDGYFEGEGRSRHGGWRMAAKSAVLFAWLAGSWCLLMFAPVHAWEAVLLSVSVGLAMAGIGFSVMHDANHGGTSSDGRLNGVMSFALDLMGASSFLWRLKHNVQHHTYPNISGLDPDIEAGSPFLRLAPWQPRRWHHRFQPLYVWLLYGVFPLQWWFFHDPRELVTGRIGGKQ
;
A
#
# COMPACT_ATOMS: atom_id res chain seq x y z
N MET A 1 22.64 1.26 21.41
CA MET A 1 23.34 0.18 20.69
C MET A 1 22.32 -0.75 20.06
N LEU A 2 22.08 -0.65 18.75
CA LEU A 2 21.40 -1.67 17.95
C LEU A 2 21.80 -1.45 16.49
N ARG A 3 22.91 -2.09 16.12
CA ARG A 3 23.51 -2.09 14.79
C ARG A 3 22.96 -3.33 14.09
N TRP A 4 21.85 -3.19 13.38
CA TRP A 4 21.35 -4.28 12.53
C TRP A 4 22.19 -4.35 11.26
N TYR A 5 22.64 -5.57 10.96
CA TYR A 5 23.57 -5.97 9.91
C TYR A 5 23.27 -5.32 8.55
N MET A 6 24.01 -4.27 8.20
CA MET A 6 24.37 -3.99 6.81
C MET A 6 25.77 -4.58 6.60
N ALA A 7 25.85 -5.71 5.89
CA ALA A 7 27.11 -6.11 5.29
C ALA A 7 27.51 -5.00 4.28
N PRO A 8 28.76 -4.51 4.28
CA PRO A 8 29.17 -3.52 3.30
C PRO A 8 29.05 -4.12 1.89
N PRO A 9 28.57 -3.36 0.90
CA PRO A 9 28.51 -3.84 -0.47
C PRO A 9 29.93 -4.21 -0.93
N ARG A 10 30.12 -5.45 -1.37
CA ARG A 10 31.33 -5.81 -2.13
C ARG A 10 31.38 -4.89 -3.35
N GLN A 11 32.51 -4.22 -3.55
CA GLN A 11 32.70 -3.29 -4.66
C GLN A 11 32.32 -3.97 -5.97
N ALA A 12 31.29 -3.45 -6.63
CA ALA A 12 30.97 -3.84 -8.00
C ALA A 12 32.17 -3.47 -8.90
N PRO A 13 32.56 -4.33 -9.84
CA PRO A 13 33.66 -4.01 -10.76
C PRO A 13 33.33 -2.71 -11.52
N LEU A 14 34.28 -1.77 -11.49
CA LEU A 14 34.19 -0.51 -12.21
C LEU A 14 34.01 -0.79 -13.72
N LEU A 15 32.83 -0.49 -14.25
CA LEU A 15 32.55 -0.58 -15.68
C LEU A 15 33.55 0.29 -16.48
N ALA A 16 34.06 -0.29 -17.56
CA ALA A 16 35.03 0.37 -18.45
C ALA A 16 34.44 1.67 -19.05
N PRO A 17 35.27 2.69 -19.34
CA PRO A 17 34.81 4.01 -19.81
C PRO A 17 33.88 3.99 -21.04
N ARG A 18 34.00 2.99 -21.92
CA ARG A 18 33.14 2.85 -23.12
C ARG A 18 31.67 2.52 -22.82
N GLU A 19 31.39 1.84 -21.71
CA GLU A 19 30.02 1.46 -21.31
C GLU A 19 29.23 2.64 -20.71
N ARG A 20 29.93 3.57 -20.05
CA ARG A 20 29.33 4.80 -19.46
C ARG A 20 28.78 5.77 -20.52
N GLY A 21 29.36 5.80 -21.71
CA GLY A 21 28.94 6.68 -22.80
C GLY A 21 27.58 6.29 -23.42
N LYS A 22 27.32 4.98 -23.53
CA LYS A 22 26.08 4.46 -24.14
C LYS A 22 24.86 4.68 -23.23
N LEU A 23 25.02 4.50 -21.92
CA LEU A 23 23.95 4.71 -20.92
C LEU A 23 23.50 6.17 -20.81
N LYS A 24 24.43 7.15 -20.89
CA LYS A 24 24.08 8.58 -20.86
C LYS A 24 23.28 9.04 -22.09
N SER A 25 23.44 8.37 -23.24
CA SER A 25 22.70 8.73 -24.46
C SER A 25 21.26 8.19 -24.48
N VAL A 26 21.01 7.04 -23.83
CA VAL A 26 19.68 6.43 -23.73
C VAL A 26 18.80 7.19 -22.71
N CYS A 27 19.39 7.68 -21.63
CA CYS A 27 18.67 8.35 -20.54
C CYS A 27 18.21 9.79 -20.86
N ARG A 28 18.69 10.39 -21.96
CA ARG A 28 18.40 11.80 -22.31
C ARG A 28 17.33 11.98 -23.39
N LYS A 29 16.85 10.89 -24.02
CA LYS A 29 15.96 11.00 -25.18
C LYS A 29 14.46 10.92 -24.92
N HIS A 30 13.99 10.40 -23.79
CA HIS A 30 12.55 10.30 -23.51
C HIS A 30 12.22 10.86 -22.13
N ILE A 31 11.05 11.51 -22.05
CA ILE A 31 10.49 12.24 -20.90
C ILE A 31 10.84 13.74 -20.89
N ARG A 32 10.21 14.47 -21.81
CA ARG A 32 9.88 15.89 -21.61
C ARG A 32 8.38 15.93 -21.30
N LEU A 33 8.01 15.83 -20.03
CA LEU A 33 6.62 16.01 -19.60
C LEU A 33 6.27 17.50 -19.77
N GLN A 34 5.55 17.84 -20.83
CA GLN A 34 4.86 19.12 -20.90
C GLN A 34 3.64 19.04 -19.97
N PRO A 35 3.44 20.00 -19.05
CA PRO A 35 2.18 20.09 -18.33
C PRO A 35 1.04 20.42 -19.32
N PRO A 36 -0.18 19.93 -19.09
CA PRO A 36 -1.31 20.27 -19.94
C PRO A 36 -1.57 21.80 -19.88
N PRO A 37 -2.07 22.40 -20.98
CA PRO A 37 -2.38 23.82 -21.00
C PRO A 37 -3.44 24.14 -19.93
N LEU A 38 -3.23 25.23 -19.20
CA LEU A 38 -4.21 25.78 -18.27
C LEU A 38 -5.43 26.27 -19.07
N ASP A 39 -6.59 25.67 -18.82
CA ASP A 39 -7.86 26.05 -19.43
C ASP A 39 -8.33 27.39 -18.83
N ASP A 40 -8.02 28.51 -19.51
CA ASP A 40 -8.57 29.84 -19.20
C ASP A 40 -10.01 29.92 -19.72
N ARG A 41 -10.96 29.30 -19.00
CA ARG A 41 -12.39 29.57 -19.21
C ARG A 41 -12.83 30.69 -18.30
N ARG A 42 -12.50 31.91 -18.69
CA ARG A 42 -13.34 33.07 -18.40
C ARG A 42 -14.45 33.14 -19.43
N ASP A 43 -15.67 33.28 -18.91
CA ASP A 43 -16.89 33.78 -19.57
C ASP A 43 -17.41 33.00 -20.79
N THR A 44 -18.34 32.07 -20.54
CA THR A 44 -19.40 31.75 -21.52
C THR A 44 -20.78 31.81 -20.85
N PRO A 45 -21.78 32.47 -21.46
CA PRO A 45 -23.11 32.61 -20.88
C PRO A 45 -23.87 31.28 -20.93
N VAL A 46 -24.67 31.03 -19.89
CA VAL A 46 -25.58 29.89 -19.82
C VAL A 46 -26.75 30.11 -20.78
N THR A 47 -26.74 29.44 -21.92
CA THR A 47 -27.94 29.20 -22.72
C THR A 47 -28.22 27.71 -22.77
N GLY A 48 -29.43 27.34 -22.33
CA GLY A 48 -29.89 25.96 -22.28
C GLY A 48 -29.88 25.27 -23.64
N GLY A 49 -29.43 24.02 -23.63
CA GLY A 49 -29.45 23.15 -24.80
C GLY A 49 -29.04 21.74 -24.42
N VAL A 50 -30.02 20.83 -24.51
CA VAL A 50 -29.94 19.40 -24.85
C VAL A 50 -28.86 18.58 -24.13
N HIS A 51 -29.31 17.57 -23.36
CA HIS A 51 -28.50 16.44 -22.89
C HIS A 51 -27.83 15.74 -24.07
N THR A 52 -26.63 16.20 -24.45
CA THR A 52 -25.69 15.38 -25.22
C THR A 52 -25.10 14.38 -24.25
N ASP A 53 -25.37 13.10 -24.49
CA ASP A 53 -24.68 11.95 -23.92
C ASP A 53 -23.16 12.20 -23.98
N ARG A 54 -22.61 12.67 -22.86
CA ARG A 54 -21.19 12.98 -22.75
C ARG A 54 -20.50 11.63 -22.63
N GLN A 55 -20.20 11.03 -23.77
CA GLN A 55 -19.34 9.86 -23.86
C GLN A 55 -18.12 10.13 -22.98
N MET A 56 -18.07 9.42 -21.85
CA MET A 56 -16.93 9.45 -20.95
C MET A 56 -15.70 9.11 -21.80
N PRO A 57 -14.65 9.95 -21.81
CA PRO A 57 -13.44 9.64 -22.54
C PRO A 57 -12.99 8.24 -22.18
N ILE A 58 -12.75 7.39 -23.18
CA ILE A 58 -12.18 6.07 -22.97
C ILE A 58 -10.84 6.30 -22.28
N GLU A 59 -10.78 6.06 -20.96
CA GLU A 59 -9.56 6.15 -20.17
C GLU A 59 -8.49 5.33 -20.89
N PRO A 60 -7.36 5.93 -21.29
CA PRO A 60 -6.35 5.23 -22.05
C PRO A 60 -5.87 4.03 -21.23
N ARG A 61 -6.03 2.84 -21.78
CA ARG A 61 -5.62 1.59 -21.13
C ARG A 61 -4.11 1.65 -20.91
N VAL A 62 -3.71 1.85 -19.65
CA VAL A 62 -2.29 1.84 -19.26
C VAL A 62 -1.70 0.48 -19.63
N ARG A 63 -0.59 0.50 -20.37
CA ARG A 63 0.17 -0.67 -20.76
C ARG A 63 1.56 -0.57 -20.14
N PHE A 64 2.02 -1.68 -19.58
CA PHE A 64 3.39 -1.82 -19.13
C PHE A 64 4.24 -2.46 -20.22
N PRO A 65 5.55 -2.15 -20.28
CA PRO A 65 6.48 -2.85 -21.16
C PRO A 65 6.44 -4.35 -20.91
N GLU A 66 6.67 -5.14 -21.96
CA GLU A 66 6.84 -6.58 -21.82
C GLU A 66 8.07 -6.91 -20.96
N ARG A 67 8.14 -8.15 -20.46
CA ARG A 67 9.27 -8.63 -19.65
C ARG A 67 10.58 -8.34 -20.38
N SER A 68 11.50 -7.70 -19.68
CA SER A 68 12.81 -7.32 -20.21
C SER A 68 13.90 -8.27 -19.72
N ALA A 69 15.02 -8.33 -20.46
CA ALA A 69 16.21 -9.06 -20.02
C ALA A 69 16.68 -8.64 -18.61
N PHE A 70 16.44 -7.39 -18.21
CA PHE A 70 16.71 -6.92 -16.85
C PHE A 70 15.85 -7.62 -15.80
N HIS A 71 14.54 -7.77 -16.06
CA HIS A 71 13.62 -8.45 -15.14
C HIS A 71 14.02 -9.92 -14.94
N ASP A 72 14.40 -10.60 -16.03
CA ASP A 72 14.81 -12.00 -15.96
C ASP A 72 16.17 -12.16 -15.25
N ASP A 73 17.12 -11.25 -15.51
CA ASP A 73 18.40 -11.21 -14.81
C ASP A 73 18.23 -10.94 -13.30
N LEU A 74 17.32 -10.05 -12.93
CA LEU A 74 16.98 -9.74 -11.54
C LEU A 74 16.41 -10.97 -10.83
N ASN A 75 15.37 -11.59 -11.39
CA ASN A 75 14.74 -12.78 -10.78
C ASN A 75 15.75 -13.92 -10.64
N ARG A 76 16.55 -14.18 -11.67
CA ARG A 76 17.59 -15.21 -11.62
C ARG A 76 18.59 -14.97 -10.48
N ARG A 77 19.00 -13.73 -10.24
CA ARG A 77 19.93 -13.39 -9.14
C ARG A 77 19.26 -13.50 -7.77
N VAL A 78 18.01 -13.07 -7.65
CA VAL A 78 17.23 -13.19 -6.40
C VAL A 78 17.02 -14.67 -6.05
N ASP A 79 16.65 -15.47 -7.04
CA ASP A 79 16.45 -16.91 -6.89
C ASP A 79 17.74 -17.61 -6.46
N GLY A 80 18.86 -17.32 -7.14
CA GLY A 80 20.17 -17.84 -6.78
C GLY A 80 20.65 -17.40 -5.39
N TYR A 81 20.24 -16.22 -4.91
CA TYR A 81 20.53 -15.78 -3.53
C TYR A 81 19.82 -16.68 -2.51
N PHE A 82 18.52 -16.94 -2.68
CA PHE A 82 17.76 -17.77 -1.76
C PHE A 82 18.23 -19.23 -1.78
N GLU A 83 18.44 -19.79 -2.97
CA GLU A 83 18.93 -21.16 -3.13
C GLU A 83 20.34 -21.33 -2.57
N GLY A 84 21.26 -20.42 -2.90
CA GLY A 84 22.66 -20.48 -2.47
C GLY A 84 22.86 -20.33 -0.95
N GLU A 85 22.00 -19.57 -0.28
CA GLU A 85 22.03 -19.45 1.19
C GLU A 85 21.14 -20.49 1.92
N GLY A 86 20.46 -21.39 1.18
CA GLY A 86 19.52 -22.34 1.77
C GLY A 86 18.34 -21.66 2.50
N ARG A 87 17.96 -20.45 2.05
CA ARG A 87 16.92 -19.64 2.67
C ARG A 87 15.60 -19.79 1.93
N SER A 88 14.51 -19.89 2.68
CA SER A 88 13.17 -19.80 2.09
C SER A 88 12.90 -18.38 1.58
N ARG A 89 12.15 -18.27 0.48
CA ARG A 89 11.55 -17.01 0.03
C ARG A 89 10.42 -16.54 0.96
N HIS A 90 9.91 -17.43 1.80
CA HIS A 90 8.91 -17.15 2.81
C HIS A 90 9.55 -16.88 4.17
N GLY A 91 8.82 -16.22 5.06
CA GLY A 91 9.40 -15.71 6.30
C GLY A 91 9.83 -16.77 7.34
N GLY A 92 9.41 -18.03 7.17
CA GLY A 92 9.83 -19.16 8.01
C GLY A 92 9.51 -18.96 9.50
N TRP A 93 10.36 -19.50 10.39
CA TRP A 93 10.15 -19.42 11.84
C TRP A 93 10.15 -17.97 12.37
N ARG A 94 10.90 -17.06 11.73
CA ARG A 94 10.95 -15.64 12.14
C ARG A 94 9.60 -14.97 11.94
N MET A 95 8.91 -15.30 10.86
CA MET A 95 7.55 -14.82 10.62
C MET A 95 6.56 -15.42 11.61
N ALA A 96 6.69 -16.71 11.92
CA ALA A 96 5.86 -17.35 12.94
C ALA A 96 6.06 -16.69 14.32
N ALA A 97 7.30 -16.46 14.73
CA ALA A 97 7.62 -15.78 15.99
C ALA A 97 7.09 -14.34 16.02
N LYS A 98 7.30 -13.57 14.94
CA LYS A 98 6.76 -12.20 14.81
C LYS A 98 5.24 -12.19 14.95
N SER A 99 4.56 -13.13 14.27
CA SER A 99 3.10 -13.25 14.32
C SER A 99 2.61 -13.63 15.71
N ALA A 100 3.25 -14.62 16.36
CA ALA A 100 2.90 -15.05 17.70
C ALA A 100 3.08 -13.92 18.73
N VAL A 101 4.16 -13.14 18.64
CA VAL A 101 4.39 -11.97 19.50
C VAL A 101 3.30 -10.92 19.30
N LEU A 102 2.92 -10.63 18.05
CA LEU A 102 1.87 -9.65 17.76
C LEU A 102 0.49 -10.09 18.27
N PHE A 103 0.11 -11.35 18.08
CA PHE A 103 -1.14 -11.89 18.62
C PHE A 103 -1.14 -11.97 20.14
N ALA A 104 -0.02 -12.37 20.76
CA ALA A 104 0.12 -12.38 22.21
C ALA A 104 0.06 -10.96 22.79
N TRP A 105 0.66 -9.97 22.13
CA TRP A 105 0.57 -8.57 22.53
C TRP A 105 -0.88 -8.05 22.46
N LEU A 106 -1.60 -8.35 21.38
CA LEU A 106 -3.02 -8.01 21.27
C LEU A 106 -3.84 -8.68 22.37
N ALA A 107 -3.75 -10.00 22.49
CA ALA A 107 -4.51 -10.77 23.47
C ALA A 107 -4.20 -10.34 24.91
N GLY A 108 -2.92 -10.15 25.24
CA GLY A 108 -2.49 -9.68 26.55
C GLY A 108 -3.01 -8.28 26.87
N SER A 109 -2.85 -7.32 25.94
CA SER A 109 -3.34 -5.95 26.15
C SER A 109 -4.86 -5.91 26.30
N TRP A 110 -5.59 -6.68 25.47
CA TRP A 110 -7.04 -6.74 25.50
C TRP A 110 -7.56 -7.43 26.77
N CYS A 111 -6.95 -8.55 27.19
CA CYS A 111 -7.33 -9.25 28.43
C CYS A 111 -7.08 -8.37 29.65
N LEU A 112 -5.96 -7.65 29.72
CA LEU A 112 -5.70 -6.71 30.81
C LEU A 112 -6.75 -5.59 30.82
N LEU A 113 -7.09 -5.03 29.66
CA LEU A 113 -8.10 -3.97 29.55
C LEU A 113 -9.49 -4.43 29.99
N MET A 114 -9.88 -5.67 29.69
CA MET A 114 -11.23 -6.18 29.95
C MET A 114 -11.41 -6.81 31.33
N PHE A 115 -10.36 -7.44 31.88
CA PHE A 115 -10.50 -8.31 33.05
C PHE A 115 -9.65 -7.90 34.26
N ALA A 116 -8.67 -7.01 34.11
CA ALA A 116 -7.91 -6.50 35.25
C ALA A 116 -8.60 -5.26 35.85
N PRO A 117 -8.48 -5.03 37.18
CA PRO A 117 -8.87 -3.77 37.76
C PRO A 117 -7.89 -2.69 37.31
N VAL A 118 -8.33 -1.81 36.41
CA VAL A 118 -7.51 -0.73 35.85
C VAL A 118 -8.13 0.63 36.11
N HIS A 119 -7.30 1.62 36.39
CA HIS A 119 -7.72 3.02 36.47
C HIS A 119 -8.00 3.58 35.08
N ALA A 120 -8.76 4.69 35.00
CA ALA A 120 -9.15 5.29 33.73
C ALA A 120 -7.95 5.63 32.82
N TRP A 121 -6.84 6.11 33.40
CA TRP A 121 -5.64 6.44 32.63
C TRP A 121 -4.90 5.19 32.12
N GLU A 122 -4.91 4.09 32.88
CA GLU A 122 -4.36 2.80 32.45
C GLU A 122 -5.18 2.21 31.32
N ALA A 123 -6.51 2.32 31.39
CA ALA A 123 -7.42 1.90 30.34
C ALA A 123 -7.16 2.66 29.02
N VAL A 124 -6.83 3.96 29.07
CA VAL A 124 -6.43 4.73 27.89
C VAL A 124 -5.13 4.18 27.29
N LEU A 125 -4.10 3.93 28.11
CA LEU A 125 -2.84 3.38 27.64
C LEU A 125 -3.00 1.97 27.04
N LEU A 126 -3.79 1.11 27.68
CA LEU A 126 -4.09 -0.22 27.18
C LEU A 126 -4.91 -0.17 25.89
N SER A 127 -5.82 0.79 25.73
CA SER A 127 -6.56 1.00 24.49
C SER A 127 -5.64 1.41 23.33
N VAL A 128 -4.67 2.29 23.59
CA VAL A 128 -3.61 2.62 22.62
C VAL A 128 -2.76 1.38 22.30
N SER A 129 -2.39 0.58 23.31
CA SER A 129 -1.65 -0.67 23.15
C SER A 129 -2.39 -1.66 22.25
N VAL A 130 -3.69 -1.86 22.47
CA VAL A 130 -4.56 -2.69 21.61
C VAL A 130 -4.54 -2.17 20.17
N GLY A 131 -4.74 -0.86 19.98
CA GLY A 131 -4.71 -0.26 18.63
C GLY A 131 -3.36 -0.46 17.92
N LEU A 132 -2.25 -0.31 18.63
CA LEU A 132 -0.91 -0.56 18.08
C LEU A 132 -0.68 -2.03 17.74
N ALA A 133 -1.16 -2.96 18.58
CA ALA A 133 -1.08 -4.39 18.32
C ALA A 133 -1.91 -4.78 17.09
N MET A 134 -3.14 -4.26 16.95
CA MET A 134 -3.98 -4.43 15.77
C MET A 134 -3.30 -3.90 14.50
N ALA A 135 -2.73 -2.70 14.56
CA ALA A 135 -1.97 -2.14 13.44
C ALA A 135 -0.77 -3.05 13.07
N GLY A 136 -0.04 -3.54 14.07
CA GLY A 136 1.05 -4.50 13.86
C GLY A 136 0.59 -5.80 13.18
N ILE A 137 -0.54 -6.36 13.59
CA ILE A 137 -1.15 -7.54 12.94
C ILE A 137 -1.55 -7.22 11.51
N GLY A 138 -2.20 -6.07 11.26
CA GLY A 138 -2.62 -5.63 9.94
C GLY A 138 -1.46 -5.47 8.96
N PHE A 139 -0.44 -4.69 9.34
CA PHE A 139 0.71 -4.39 8.48
C PHE A 139 1.77 -5.49 8.40
N SER A 140 1.70 -6.50 9.26
CA SER A 140 2.62 -7.64 9.21
C SER A 140 1.89 -8.92 8.86
N VAL A 141 1.11 -9.45 9.80
CA VAL A 141 0.60 -10.81 9.72
C VAL A 141 -0.36 -10.94 8.54
N MET A 142 -1.37 -10.08 8.51
CA MET A 142 -2.34 -10.10 7.43
C MET A 142 -1.70 -9.66 6.11
N HIS A 143 -0.96 -8.55 6.10
CA HIS A 143 -0.38 -7.99 4.88
C HIS A 143 0.51 -9.01 4.18
N ASP A 144 1.48 -9.59 4.90
CA ASP A 144 2.44 -10.54 4.34
C ASP A 144 1.74 -11.83 3.91
N ALA A 145 0.67 -12.25 4.61
CA ALA A 145 -0.14 -13.40 4.23
C ALA A 145 -0.96 -13.15 2.96
N ASN A 146 -1.55 -11.96 2.77
CA ASN A 146 -2.27 -11.62 1.55
C ASN A 146 -1.34 -11.48 0.33
N HIS A 147 -0.03 -11.25 0.56
CA HIS A 147 1.02 -11.34 -0.47
C HIS A 147 1.57 -12.76 -0.67
N GLY A 148 1.13 -13.75 0.11
CA GLY A 148 1.67 -15.12 0.06
C GLY A 148 3.08 -15.27 0.63
N GLY A 149 3.58 -14.27 1.35
CA GLY A 149 4.94 -14.22 1.91
C GLY A 149 5.10 -14.97 3.24
N THR A 150 4.00 -15.30 3.92
CA THR A 150 4.03 -15.91 5.26
C THR A 150 4.52 -17.36 5.21
N SER A 151 4.02 -18.15 4.26
CA SER A 151 4.36 -19.58 4.11
C SER A 151 4.36 -20.02 2.65
N SER A 152 5.00 -21.14 2.35
CA SER A 152 4.84 -21.83 1.06
C SER A 152 3.47 -22.51 0.92
N ASP A 153 2.78 -22.77 2.04
CA ASP A 153 1.42 -23.30 2.04
C ASP A 153 0.40 -22.16 1.86
N GLY A 154 -0.26 -22.15 0.71
CA GLY A 154 -1.32 -21.18 0.40
C GLY A 154 -2.50 -21.22 1.38
N ARG A 155 -2.80 -22.36 2.01
CA ARG A 155 -3.86 -22.47 3.02
C ARG A 155 -3.50 -21.69 4.28
N LEU A 156 -2.25 -21.82 4.74
CA LEU A 156 -1.79 -21.06 5.90
C LEU A 156 -1.81 -19.55 5.63
N ASN A 157 -1.39 -19.13 4.44
CA ASN A 157 -1.52 -17.72 4.04
C ASN A 157 -3.01 -17.28 4.03
N GLY A 158 -3.91 -18.11 3.52
CA GLY A 158 -5.34 -17.83 3.55
C GLY A 158 -5.88 -17.65 4.97
N VAL A 159 -5.54 -18.57 5.89
CA VAL A 159 -5.94 -18.47 7.31
C VAL A 159 -5.40 -17.20 7.96
N MET A 160 -4.13 -16.89 7.75
CA MET A 160 -3.49 -15.71 8.35
C MET A 160 -4.00 -14.39 7.74
N SER A 161 -4.48 -14.42 6.50
CA SER A 161 -5.11 -13.27 5.84
C SER A 161 -6.43 -12.88 6.52
N PHE A 162 -7.18 -13.86 7.06
CA PHE A 162 -8.43 -13.62 7.79
C PHE A 162 -8.27 -12.85 9.11
N ALA A 163 -7.03 -12.58 9.54
CA ALA A 163 -6.81 -11.68 10.67
C ALA A 163 -7.40 -10.28 10.43
N LEU A 164 -7.48 -9.79 9.17
CA LEU A 164 -8.21 -8.55 8.88
C LEU A 164 -9.72 -8.69 9.05
N ASP A 165 -10.30 -9.82 8.62
CA ASP A 165 -11.73 -10.10 8.76
C ASP A 165 -12.14 -10.14 10.23
N LEU A 166 -11.31 -10.72 11.09
CA LEU A 166 -11.53 -10.68 12.54
C LEU A 166 -11.50 -9.25 13.10
N MET A 167 -10.71 -8.36 12.49
CA MET A 167 -10.66 -6.94 12.84
C MET A 167 -11.75 -6.10 12.13
N GLY A 168 -12.68 -6.72 11.41
CA GLY A 168 -13.86 -6.06 10.84
C GLY A 168 -13.71 -5.53 9.40
N ALA A 169 -12.62 -5.82 8.71
CA ALA A 169 -12.43 -5.43 7.30
C ALA A 169 -12.18 -6.66 6.41
N SER A 170 -12.51 -6.60 5.12
CA SER A 170 -12.47 -7.76 4.25
C SER A 170 -11.06 -8.01 3.68
N SER A 171 -10.45 -9.15 4.01
CA SER A 171 -9.19 -9.57 3.36
C SER A 171 -9.34 -9.78 1.86
N PHE A 172 -10.52 -10.19 1.39
CA PHE A 172 -10.83 -10.30 -0.04
C PHE A 172 -10.78 -8.94 -0.74
N LEU A 173 -11.50 -7.94 -0.23
CA LEU A 173 -11.48 -6.60 -0.81
C LEU A 173 -10.09 -5.97 -0.72
N TRP A 174 -9.41 -6.16 0.41
CA TRP A 174 -8.05 -5.69 0.59
C TRP A 174 -7.12 -6.28 -0.47
N ARG A 175 -7.18 -7.59 -0.73
CA ARG A 175 -6.36 -8.23 -1.77
C ARG A 175 -6.66 -7.69 -3.16
N LEU A 176 -7.93 -7.42 -3.48
CA LEU A 176 -8.28 -6.85 -4.78
C LEU A 176 -7.78 -5.41 -4.91
N LYS A 177 -8.03 -4.55 -3.92
CA LYS A 177 -7.56 -3.15 -3.93
C LYS A 177 -6.04 -3.07 -3.92
N HIS A 178 -5.40 -3.73 -2.96
CA HIS A 178 -3.98 -3.59 -2.74
C HIS A 178 -3.16 -4.39 -3.76
N ASN A 179 -3.42 -5.69 -3.95
CA ASN A 179 -2.56 -6.51 -4.82
C ASN A 179 -2.88 -6.30 -6.30
N VAL A 180 -4.15 -6.11 -6.67
CA VAL A 180 -4.52 -5.97 -8.08
C VAL A 180 -4.54 -4.52 -8.52
N GLN A 181 -5.13 -3.59 -7.76
CA GLN A 181 -5.19 -2.18 -8.21
C GLN A 181 -3.89 -1.45 -7.88
N HIS A 182 -3.51 -1.38 -6.59
CA HIS A 182 -2.35 -0.62 -6.14
C HIS A 182 -1.02 -1.20 -6.67
N HIS A 183 -0.74 -2.50 -6.50
CA HIS A 183 0.53 -3.08 -6.97
C HIS A 183 0.65 -3.23 -8.49
N THR A 184 -0.46 -3.20 -9.24
CA THR A 184 -0.40 -3.16 -10.71
C THR A 184 -0.23 -1.73 -11.23
N TYR A 185 -0.89 -0.74 -10.62
CA TYR A 185 -0.89 0.65 -11.09
C TYR A 185 -0.42 1.65 -10.03
N PRO A 186 0.70 1.42 -9.33
CA PRO A 186 1.05 2.21 -8.15
C PRO A 186 1.31 3.67 -8.51
N ASN A 187 0.72 4.58 -7.75
CA ASN A 187 0.83 6.02 -7.95
C ASN A 187 0.36 6.52 -9.33
N ILE A 188 -0.52 5.79 -10.02
CA ILE A 188 -1.15 6.26 -11.26
C ILE A 188 -2.52 6.85 -10.93
N SER A 189 -2.69 8.16 -11.18
CA SER A 189 -3.93 8.86 -10.86
C SER A 189 -5.13 8.19 -11.52
N GLY A 190 -6.20 8.06 -10.74
CA GLY A 190 -7.45 7.42 -11.18
C GLY A 190 -7.36 5.89 -11.33
N LEU A 191 -6.20 5.26 -11.20
CA LEU A 191 -6.04 3.79 -11.22
C LEU A 191 -5.65 3.22 -9.86
N ASP A 192 -4.93 3.97 -9.05
CA ASP A 192 -4.53 3.58 -7.70
C ASP A 192 -5.50 4.17 -6.66
N PRO A 193 -6.41 3.37 -6.09
CA PRO A 193 -7.32 3.88 -5.07
C PRO A 193 -6.58 4.32 -3.79
N ASP A 194 -5.39 3.76 -3.49
CA ASP A 194 -4.68 4.03 -2.23
C ASP A 194 -4.12 5.46 -2.21
N ILE A 195 -3.65 5.99 -3.34
CA ILE A 195 -3.17 7.38 -3.41
C ILE A 195 -4.31 8.40 -3.36
N GLU A 196 -5.52 8.01 -3.77
CA GLU A 196 -6.70 8.89 -3.81
C GLU A 196 -7.57 8.79 -2.53
N ALA A 197 -7.49 7.68 -1.77
CA ALA A 197 -8.35 7.38 -0.63
C ALA A 197 -8.31 8.44 0.50
N GLY A 198 -7.20 9.17 0.62
CA GLY A 198 -7.03 10.19 1.65
C GLY A 198 -7.59 11.57 1.28
N SER A 199 -7.96 11.80 0.02
CA SER A 199 -8.47 13.11 -0.43
C SER A 199 -9.84 13.43 0.17
N PRO A 200 -10.11 14.66 0.64
CA PRO A 200 -9.26 15.86 0.56
C PRO A 200 -8.28 16.04 1.75
N PHE A 201 -8.34 15.19 2.78
CA PHE A 201 -7.63 15.38 4.04
C PHE A 201 -6.13 15.12 3.96
N LEU A 202 -5.74 14.11 3.19
CA LEU A 202 -4.35 13.80 2.85
C LEU A 202 -4.06 14.22 1.43
N ARG A 203 -2.88 14.82 1.26
CA ARG A 203 -2.25 14.99 -0.03
C ARG A 203 -1.10 14.00 -0.13
N LEU A 204 -1.31 12.96 -0.92
CA LEU A 204 -0.36 11.86 -1.16
C LEU A 204 0.35 12.01 -2.51
N ALA A 205 -0.17 12.85 -3.41
CA ALA A 205 0.40 13.08 -4.73
C ALA A 205 0.65 14.57 -5.08
N PRO A 206 1.60 14.88 -5.99
CA PRO A 206 1.83 16.24 -6.46
C PRO A 206 0.62 16.89 -7.14
N TRP A 207 -0.18 16.13 -7.89
CA TRP A 207 -1.35 16.63 -8.65
C TRP A 207 -2.58 16.90 -7.79
N GLN A 208 -2.64 16.35 -6.58
CA GLN A 208 -3.76 16.59 -5.68
C GLN A 208 -3.76 18.05 -5.19
N PRO A 209 -4.93 18.72 -5.16
CA PRO A 209 -5.02 20.11 -4.74
C PRO A 209 -4.44 20.33 -3.35
N ARG A 210 -3.53 21.30 -3.21
CA ARG A 210 -2.96 21.68 -1.92
C ARG A 210 -3.95 22.57 -1.16
N ARG A 211 -4.32 22.15 0.04
CA ARG A 211 -5.20 22.88 0.97
C ARG A 211 -4.36 23.43 2.13
N TRP A 212 -4.88 24.46 2.80
CA TRP A 212 -4.16 25.16 3.87
C TRP A 212 -3.76 24.22 5.02
N HIS A 213 -4.58 23.22 5.34
CA HIS A 213 -4.31 22.28 6.43
C HIS A 213 -3.17 21.30 6.09
N HIS A 214 -2.88 21.01 4.80
CA HIS A 214 -1.80 20.06 4.45
C HIS A 214 -0.42 20.48 4.97
N ARG A 215 -0.21 21.76 5.33
CA ARG A 215 1.01 22.19 6.04
C ARG A 215 1.19 21.52 7.41
N PHE A 216 0.11 21.07 8.02
CA PHE A 216 0.07 20.36 9.30
C PHE A 216 -0.16 18.85 9.13
N GLN A 217 -0.18 18.33 7.89
CA GLN A 217 -0.37 16.90 7.62
C GLN A 217 0.57 15.99 8.42
N PRO A 218 1.87 16.31 8.61
CA PRO A 218 2.75 15.49 9.45
C PRO A 218 2.28 15.32 10.91
N LEU A 219 1.44 16.24 11.41
CA LEU A 219 0.89 16.20 12.76
C LEU A 219 -0.41 15.39 12.82
N TYR A 220 -1.39 15.71 11.96
CA TYR A 220 -2.71 15.08 12.04
C TYR A 220 -2.80 13.74 11.31
N VAL A 221 -1.85 13.37 10.46
CA VAL A 221 -1.87 12.10 9.72
C VAL A 221 -1.96 10.89 10.65
N TRP A 222 -1.30 10.94 11.82
CA TRP A 222 -1.33 9.87 12.80
C TRP A 222 -2.72 9.63 13.38
N LEU A 223 -3.42 10.72 13.73
CA LEU A 223 -4.81 10.65 14.18
C LEU A 223 -5.72 10.14 13.06
N LEU A 224 -5.51 10.66 11.84
CA LEU A 224 -6.32 10.28 10.67
C LEU A 224 -6.16 8.79 10.33
N TYR A 225 -4.93 8.25 10.41
CA TYR A 225 -4.68 6.82 10.25
C TYR A 225 -5.33 5.97 11.34
N GLY A 226 -5.43 6.48 12.57
CA GLY A 226 -6.15 5.80 13.65
C GLY A 226 -7.66 5.65 13.40
N VAL A 227 -8.28 6.60 12.69
CA VAL A 227 -9.72 6.55 12.37
C VAL A 227 -10.03 5.97 10.99
N PHE A 228 -9.03 5.82 10.13
CA PHE A 228 -9.19 5.28 8.77
C PHE A 228 -9.85 3.89 8.72
N PRO A 229 -9.58 2.95 9.64
CA PRO A 229 -10.28 1.66 9.66
C PRO A 229 -11.78 1.78 9.82
N LEU A 230 -12.29 2.80 10.54
CA LEU A 230 -13.72 3.03 10.71
C LEU A 230 -14.40 3.30 9.35
N GLN A 231 -13.71 4.01 8.45
CA GLN A 231 -14.19 4.24 7.09
C GLN A 231 -14.30 2.93 6.31
N TRP A 232 -13.37 1.99 6.52
CA TRP A 232 -13.42 0.67 5.88
C TRP A 232 -14.58 -0.16 6.42
N TRP A 233 -14.70 -0.25 7.74
CA TRP A 233 -15.71 -1.07 8.43
C TRP A 233 -17.14 -0.65 8.12
N PHE A 234 -17.42 0.66 8.19
CA PHE A 234 -18.80 1.14 8.14
C PHE A 234 -19.25 1.64 6.78
N PHE A 235 -18.32 2.00 5.89
CA PHE A 235 -18.68 2.64 4.62
C PHE A 235 -18.14 1.90 3.41
N HIS A 236 -16.82 1.73 3.30
CA HIS A 236 -16.25 1.18 2.06
C HIS A 236 -16.57 -0.30 1.89
N ASP A 237 -16.22 -1.14 2.84
CA ASP A 237 -16.33 -2.58 2.64
C ASP A 237 -17.79 -3.04 2.47
N PRO A 238 -18.75 -2.60 3.31
CA PRO A 238 -20.16 -2.92 3.08
C PRO A 238 -20.67 -2.43 1.73
N ARG A 239 -20.36 -1.19 1.35
CA ARG A 239 -20.81 -0.61 0.07
C ARG A 239 -20.23 -1.37 -1.11
N GLU A 240 -18.95 -1.69 -1.08
CA GLU A 240 -18.26 -2.34 -2.19
C GLU A 240 -18.66 -3.80 -2.33
N LEU A 241 -18.90 -4.52 -1.23
CA LEU A 241 -19.46 -5.87 -1.26
C LEU A 241 -20.89 -5.88 -1.81
N VAL A 242 -21.74 -4.92 -1.39
CA VAL A 242 -23.15 -4.84 -1.83
C VAL A 242 -23.27 -4.40 -3.29
N THR A 243 -22.47 -3.42 -3.71
CA THR A 243 -22.57 -2.85 -5.07
C THR A 243 -21.74 -3.61 -6.10
N GLY A 244 -20.79 -4.44 -5.67
CA GLY A 244 -19.78 -5.05 -6.53
C GLY A 244 -18.71 -4.10 -7.05
N ARG A 245 -18.82 -2.79 -6.76
CA ARG A 245 -17.97 -1.72 -7.31
C ARG A 245 -16.71 -1.50 -6.47
N ILE A 246 -15.68 -2.28 -6.73
CA ILE A 246 -14.49 -2.33 -5.85
C ILE A 246 -13.45 -1.30 -6.28
N GLY A 247 -13.05 -0.41 -5.37
CA GLY A 247 -12.08 0.67 -5.67
C GLY A 247 -12.62 1.73 -6.64
N GLY A 248 -13.95 1.91 -6.70
CA GLY A 248 -14.58 2.92 -7.56
C GLY A 248 -14.65 2.54 -9.05
N LYS A 249 -14.39 1.27 -9.39
CA LYS A 249 -14.46 0.77 -10.76
C LYS A 249 -15.29 -0.51 -10.86
N GLN A 250 -16.10 -0.55 -11.93
CA GLN A 250 -17.05 -1.57 -12.39
C GLN A 250 -18.18 -1.91 -11.42
#